data_AF-A0A442HDB5-F1
#
_entry.id   AF-A0A442HDB5-F1
#
_cell.length_a   1.000
_cell.length_b   1.000
_cell.length_c   1.000
_cell.angle_alpha   90.00
_cell.angle_beta   90.00
_cell.angle_gamma   90.00
#
_symmetry.space_group_name_H-M   'P 1'
#
loop_
_entity.id
_entity.type
_entity.pdbx_description
1 polymer ?
#
loop_
_entity_poly.entity_id
_entity_poly.type
_entity_poly.pdbx_seq_one_letter_code
_entity_poly.pdbx_strand_id
1 'polypeptide(L)'
;MDRKRIGIALMGLVLAIACTPSITYGAAKCSPVSYRQARSAMTSRLLAAGYSKPQVGFLMRNTDRMTSALRADKLNDKAKACGIDSARAYVLGCLDKQLFPLEANSSSPLDATRQPQGFWGRKRLTERELLYIGHFHACLGAAQKFLFRG
;
A
#
# COMPACT_ATOMS: atom_id res chain seq x y z
N MET A 1 -74.89 16.80 -0.06
CA MET A 1 -74.38 18.13 0.32
C MET A 1 -73.66 17.98 1.65
N ASP A 2 -72.53 18.69 1.76
CA ASP A 2 -71.71 18.95 2.95
C ASP A 2 -70.87 17.82 3.58
N ARG A 3 -69.68 18.03 4.18
CA ARG A 3 -68.58 19.00 4.08
C ARG A 3 -67.57 18.60 5.17
N LYS A 4 -66.33 18.24 4.80
CA LYS A 4 -65.11 18.16 5.67
C LYS A 4 -65.15 17.06 6.77
N ARG A 5 -64.05 16.49 7.28
CA ARG A 5 -62.67 16.95 7.48
C ARG A 5 -61.67 15.80 7.37
N ILE A 6 -60.52 16.16 6.81
CA ILE A 6 -59.23 15.47 6.84
C ILE A 6 -58.75 15.34 8.29
N GLY A 7 -58.21 14.17 8.64
CA GLY A 7 -57.52 13.93 9.92
C GLY A 7 -56.44 12.87 9.73
N ILE A 8 -55.30 13.28 9.18
CA ILE A 8 -54.09 12.45 9.04
C ILE A 8 -53.44 12.35 10.42
N ALA A 9 -53.51 11.17 11.05
CA ALA A 9 -52.75 10.87 12.26
C ALA A 9 -51.35 10.37 11.87
N LEU A 10 -50.41 11.30 11.67
CA LEU A 10 -48.98 11.02 11.56
C LEU A 10 -48.41 10.80 12.97
N MET A 11 -48.34 9.54 13.40
CA MET A 11 -47.63 9.14 14.63
C MET A 11 -46.14 8.92 14.32
N GLY A 12 -45.36 9.96 14.61
CA GLY A 12 -43.99 9.97 15.15
C GLY A 12 -42.99 8.87 14.75
N LEU A 13 -42.16 9.16 13.75
CA LEU A 13 -40.88 8.48 13.55
C LEU A 13 -39.81 9.18 14.42
N VAL A 14 -39.49 8.59 15.58
CA VAL A 14 -38.37 9.05 16.42
C VAL A 14 -37.09 8.39 15.92
N LEU A 15 -36.33 9.11 15.09
CA LEU A 15 -34.94 8.75 14.76
C LEU A 15 -34.03 9.17 15.92
N ALA A 16 -33.77 8.25 16.85
CA ALA A 16 -32.72 8.43 17.85
C ALA A 16 -31.36 8.01 17.24
N ILE A 17 -30.77 8.86 16.41
CA ILE A 17 -29.36 8.74 16.02
C ILE A 17 -28.55 9.60 17.01
N ALA A 18 -28.27 9.03 18.18
CA ALA A 18 -27.31 9.62 19.09
C ALA A 18 -25.92 9.47 18.48
N CYS A 19 -25.29 10.61 18.22
CA CYS A 19 -23.96 10.76 17.66
C CYS A 19 -22.94 9.94 18.44
N THR A 20 -22.40 8.87 17.84
CA THR A 20 -21.03 8.49 18.15
C THR A 20 -20.14 9.59 17.61
N PRO A 21 -19.19 10.14 18.40
CA PRO A 21 -18.16 10.98 17.84
C PRO A 21 -17.36 10.07 16.91
N SER A 22 -17.62 10.17 15.61
CA SER A 22 -16.67 9.78 14.59
C SER A 22 -15.45 10.63 14.85
N ILE A 23 -14.52 10.12 15.66
CA ILE A 23 -13.20 10.72 15.74
C ILE A 23 -12.63 10.48 14.35
N THR A 24 -12.78 11.48 13.49
CA THR A 24 -12.05 11.62 12.25
C THR A 24 -10.63 11.96 12.62
N TYR A 25 -9.93 11.01 13.28
CA TYR A 25 -8.49 10.92 13.23
C TYR A 25 -8.19 10.90 11.74
N GLY A 26 -7.72 12.03 11.18
CA GLY A 26 -7.43 12.14 9.76
C GLY A 26 -6.65 10.90 9.36
N ALA A 27 -7.30 10.03 8.57
CA ALA A 27 -6.99 8.60 8.55
C ALA A 27 -5.48 8.45 8.42
N ALA A 28 -4.85 7.92 9.47
CA ALA A 28 -3.45 7.56 9.35
C ALA A 28 -3.34 6.70 8.08
N LYS A 29 -2.29 6.91 7.27
CA LYS A 29 -2.09 6.23 5.98
C LYS A 29 -1.77 4.74 6.21
N CYS A 30 -2.69 4.05 6.82
CA CYS A 30 -2.54 2.72 7.33
C CYS A 30 -2.98 1.77 6.24
N SER A 31 -2.16 0.75 6.04
CA SER A 31 -2.57 -0.38 5.23
C SER A 31 -3.72 -1.12 5.93
N PRO A 32 -4.80 -1.46 5.20
CA PRO A 32 -5.88 -2.30 5.71
C PRO A 32 -5.49 -3.78 5.83
N VAL A 33 -4.32 -4.15 5.30
CA VAL A 33 -3.79 -5.51 5.31
C VAL A 33 -2.46 -5.60 6.05
N SER A 34 -2.16 -6.80 6.54
CA SER A 34 -0.86 -7.13 7.14
C SER A 34 0.28 -7.10 6.12
N TYR A 35 1.52 -6.98 6.59
CA TYR A 35 2.69 -7.06 5.71
C TYR A 35 2.78 -8.43 5.02
N ARG A 36 2.44 -9.51 5.72
CA ARG A 36 2.40 -10.86 5.15
C ARG A 36 1.43 -10.94 3.97
N GLN A 37 0.22 -10.39 4.11
CA GLN A 37 -0.77 -10.36 3.03
C GLN A 37 -0.28 -9.52 1.85
N ALA A 38 0.23 -8.31 2.10
CA ALA A 38 0.77 -7.43 1.06
C ALA A 38 1.95 -8.09 0.31
N ARG A 39 2.84 -8.78 1.03
CA ARG A 39 3.97 -9.52 0.46
C ARG A 39 3.51 -10.65 -0.45
N SER A 40 2.51 -11.42 -0.01
CA SER A 40 1.93 -12.49 -0.82
C SER A 40 1.30 -11.93 -2.09
N ALA A 41 0.50 -10.87 -1.98
CA ALA A 41 -0.14 -10.23 -3.13
C ALA A 41 0.89 -9.69 -4.14
N MET A 42 1.93 -8.98 -3.66
CA MET A 42 3.02 -8.49 -4.50
C MET A 42 3.74 -9.63 -5.21
N THR A 43 4.03 -10.73 -4.51
CA THR A 43 4.67 -11.92 -5.11
C THR A 43 3.84 -12.46 -6.27
N SER A 44 2.54 -12.68 -6.06
CA SER A 44 1.64 -13.17 -7.11
C SER A 44 1.54 -12.22 -8.29
N ARG A 45 1.52 -10.91 -8.02
CA ARG A 45 1.37 -9.89 -9.06
C ARG A 45 2.63 -9.72 -9.90
N LEU A 46 3.82 -9.81 -9.29
CA LEU A 46 5.08 -9.85 -10.04
C LEU A 46 5.15 -11.06 -10.97
N LEU A 47 4.76 -12.25 -10.48
CA LEU A 47 4.71 -13.46 -11.33
C LEU A 47 3.73 -13.27 -12.50
N ALA A 48 2.54 -12.74 -12.23
CA ALA A 48 1.54 -12.45 -13.26
C ALA A 48 2.01 -11.40 -14.28
N ALA A 49 2.88 -10.48 -13.85
CA ALA A 49 3.50 -9.46 -14.71
C ALA A 49 4.76 -9.94 -15.44
N GLY A 50 5.04 -11.25 -15.44
CA GLY A 50 6.13 -11.85 -16.22
C GLY A 50 7.49 -11.88 -15.54
N TYR A 51 7.59 -11.52 -14.26
CA TYR A 51 8.84 -11.73 -13.53
C TYR A 51 9.06 -13.24 -13.30
N SER A 52 10.26 -13.71 -13.56
CA SER A 52 10.66 -15.09 -13.27
C SER A 52 10.74 -15.35 -11.75
N LYS A 53 10.59 -16.61 -11.33
CA LYS A 53 10.73 -17.01 -9.91
C LYS A 53 12.05 -16.54 -9.27
N PRO A 54 13.22 -16.64 -9.95
CA PRO A 54 14.47 -16.11 -9.40
C PRO A 54 14.47 -14.60 -9.20
N GLN A 55 13.89 -13.83 -10.12
CA GLN A 55 13.75 -12.38 -9.98
C GLN A 55 12.86 -12.05 -8.79
N VAL A 56 11.66 -12.64 -8.70
CA VAL A 56 10.74 -12.42 -7.57
C VAL A 56 11.40 -12.79 -6.24
N GLY A 57 12.10 -13.92 -6.19
CA GLY A 57 12.84 -14.33 -4.99
C GLY A 57 13.92 -13.32 -4.59
N PHE A 58 14.68 -12.79 -5.56
CA PHE A 58 15.69 -11.75 -5.30
C PHE A 58 15.05 -10.45 -4.79
N LEU A 59 14.01 -9.96 -5.47
CA LEU A 59 13.34 -8.71 -5.13
C LEU A 59 12.69 -8.80 -3.75
N MET A 60 11.87 -9.82 -3.51
CA MET A 60 11.11 -9.94 -2.26
C MET A 60 12.00 -10.18 -1.04
N ARG A 61 13.12 -10.93 -1.15
CA ARG A 61 14.07 -11.08 -0.04
C ARG A 61 14.70 -9.75 0.37
N ASN A 62 15.04 -8.90 -0.60
CA ASN A 62 15.61 -7.59 -0.30
C ASN A 62 14.57 -6.61 0.23
N THR A 63 13.35 -6.66 -0.30
CA THR A 63 12.20 -5.93 0.25
C THR A 63 11.97 -6.32 1.72
N ASP A 64 11.91 -7.62 2.04
CA ASP A 64 11.75 -8.13 3.41
C ASP A 64 12.88 -7.64 4.33
N ARG A 65 14.13 -7.68 3.86
CA ARG A 65 15.29 -7.17 4.63
C ARG A 65 15.14 -5.68 4.92
N MET A 66 14.77 -4.88 3.93
CA MET A 66 14.71 -3.42 4.09
C MET A 66 13.49 -2.96 4.88
N THR A 67 12.32 -3.58 4.70
CA THR A 67 11.12 -3.24 5.47
C THR A 67 11.22 -3.71 6.91
N SER A 68 11.94 -4.79 7.20
CA SER A 68 12.17 -5.24 8.58
C SER A 68 13.02 -4.27 9.41
N ALA A 69 13.85 -3.44 8.76
CA ALA A 69 14.61 -2.38 9.42
C ALA A 69 13.72 -1.23 9.93
N LEU A 70 12.48 -1.11 9.46
CA LEU A 70 11.50 -0.18 10.02
C LEU A 70 11.09 -0.68 11.41
N ARG A 71 11.16 0.20 12.42
CA ARG A 71 10.93 -0.16 13.83
C ARG A 71 9.68 0.51 14.40
N ALA A 72 8.96 -0.24 15.25
CA ALA A 72 7.72 0.21 15.87
C ALA A 72 7.90 1.45 16.77
N ASP A 73 9.01 1.51 17.52
CA ASP A 73 9.34 2.64 18.41
C ASP A 73 9.62 3.95 17.66
N LYS A 74 9.88 3.87 16.35
CA LYS A 74 10.11 5.02 15.47
C LYS A 74 8.86 5.51 14.76
N LEU A 75 7.69 4.88 14.97
CA LEU A 75 6.44 5.35 14.38
C LEU A 75 6.04 6.72 14.95
N ASN A 76 5.48 7.57 14.09
CA ASN A 76 4.82 8.80 14.55
C ASN A 76 3.49 8.50 15.22
N ASP A 77 2.89 9.50 15.88
CA ASP A 77 1.71 9.26 16.74
C ASP A 77 0.51 8.74 15.95
N LYS A 78 0.34 9.19 14.71
CA LYS A 78 -0.71 8.72 13.81
C LYS A 78 -0.50 7.25 13.42
N ALA A 79 0.74 6.87 13.08
CA ALA A 79 1.06 5.52 12.61
C ALA A 79 1.15 4.51 13.75
N LYS A 80 1.42 4.94 14.99
CA LYS A 80 1.42 4.05 16.18
C LYS A 80 0.08 3.33 16.36
N ALA A 81 -1.03 4.03 16.14
CA ALA A 81 -2.38 3.44 16.23
C ALA A 81 -2.59 2.26 15.26
N CYS A 82 -1.84 2.23 14.15
CA CYS A 82 -1.96 1.20 13.13
C CYS A 82 -0.93 0.07 13.26
N GLY A 83 0.10 0.28 14.08
CA GLY A 83 1.16 -0.68 14.29
C GLY A 83 2.16 -0.81 13.14
N ILE A 84 3.29 -1.43 13.45
CA ILE A 84 4.43 -1.55 12.54
C ILE A 84 4.13 -2.38 11.29
N ASP A 85 3.24 -3.38 11.43
CA ASP A 85 2.92 -4.28 10.32
C ASP A 85 2.15 -3.54 9.22
N SER A 86 1.19 -2.70 9.59
CA SER A 86 0.46 -1.83 8.68
C SER A 86 1.40 -0.82 7.99
N ALA A 87 2.35 -0.24 8.74
CA ALA A 87 3.34 0.69 8.17
C ALA A 87 4.30 0.01 7.17
N ARG A 88 4.70 -1.24 7.42
CA ARG A 88 5.48 -2.04 6.46
C ARG A 88 4.65 -2.39 5.23
N ALA A 89 3.39 -2.77 5.42
CA ALA A 89 2.47 -3.08 4.34
C ALA A 89 2.18 -1.87 3.43
N TYR A 90 2.18 -0.65 3.98
CA TYR A 90 2.06 0.58 3.20
C TYR A 90 3.13 0.69 2.11
N VAL A 91 4.39 0.28 2.39
CA VAL A 91 5.48 0.32 1.39
C VAL A 91 5.11 -0.51 0.16
N LEU A 92 4.61 -1.73 0.37
CA LEU A 92 4.20 -2.62 -0.71
C LEU A 92 2.92 -2.15 -1.41
N GLY A 93 1.96 -1.58 -0.68
CA GLY A 93 0.77 -0.98 -1.28
C GLY A 93 1.07 0.25 -2.12
N CYS A 94 2.06 1.06 -1.75
CA CYS A 94 2.57 2.15 -2.57
C CYS A 94 3.25 1.61 -3.83
N LEU A 95 4.11 0.59 -3.67
CA LEU A 95 4.85 -0.01 -4.79
C LEU A 95 3.90 -0.61 -5.82
N ASP A 96 2.86 -1.32 -5.38
CA ASP A 96 1.84 -1.91 -6.24
C ASP A 96 1.19 -0.85 -7.15
N LYS A 97 0.78 0.27 -6.55
CA LYS A 97 0.15 1.39 -7.26
C LYS A 97 1.09 2.10 -8.23
N GLN A 98 2.40 2.09 -7.99
CA GLN A 98 3.37 2.74 -8.88
C GLN A 98 3.85 1.82 -10.00
N LEU A 99 3.95 0.52 -9.73
CA LEU A 99 4.56 -0.44 -10.63
C LEU A 99 3.59 -1.01 -11.67
N PHE A 100 2.31 -1.23 -11.29
CA PHE A 100 1.31 -1.88 -12.14
C PHE A 100 0.32 -0.99 -12.93
N PRO A 101 0.47 0.35 -13.00
CA PRO A 101 -0.12 1.15 -14.08
C PRO A 101 0.68 1.08 -15.40
N LEU A 102 1.86 0.46 -15.39
CA LEU A 102 2.67 0.26 -16.60
C LEU A 102 1.96 -0.78 -17.47
N GLU A 103 1.22 -0.32 -18.48
CA GLU A 103 0.61 -1.19 -19.47
C GLU A 103 1.66 -2.09 -20.13
N ALA A 104 1.25 -3.30 -20.52
CA ALA A 104 2.09 -4.30 -21.21
C ALA A 104 2.64 -3.82 -22.58
N ASN A 105 2.35 -2.58 -22.96
CA ASN A 105 2.64 -1.96 -24.25
C ASN A 105 3.94 -1.14 -24.26
N SER A 106 4.80 -1.23 -23.23
CA SER A 106 6.12 -0.59 -23.29
C SER A 106 6.99 -1.28 -24.34
N SER A 107 7.31 -0.56 -25.41
CA SER A 107 8.16 -1.03 -26.51
C SER A 107 9.63 -1.31 -26.11
N SER A 108 10.02 -1.01 -24.87
CA SER A 108 11.33 -1.40 -24.32
C SER A 108 11.29 -2.84 -23.80
N PRO A 109 12.26 -3.70 -24.17
CA PRO A 109 12.36 -5.03 -23.60
C PRO A 109 12.69 -4.92 -22.11
N LEU A 110 11.67 -4.99 -21.26
CA LEU A 110 11.80 -4.95 -19.79
C LEU A 110 12.74 -6.04 -19.24
N ASP A 111 13.01 -7.08 -20.04
CA ASP A 111 13.89 -8.19 -19.70
C ASP A 111 15.34 -7.97 -20.17
N ALA A 112 15.64 -6.85 -20.84
CA ALA A 112 17.00 -6.48 -21.19
C ALA A 112 17.85 -6.30 -19.93
N THR A 113 19.02 -6.94 -19.93
CA THR A 113 19.97 -6.83 -18.82
C THR A 113 20.75 -5.52 -18.93
N ARG A 114 20.76 -4.77 -17.83
CA ARG A 114 21.59 -3.60 -17.60
C ARG A 114 22.71 -3.92 -16.61
N GLN A 115 23.79 -3.15 -16.68
CA GLN A 115 24.94 -3.26 -15.77
C GLN A 115 25.08 -1.99 -14.93
N PRO A 116 24.19 -1.75 -13.95
CA PRO A 116 24.31 -0.60 -13.05
C PRO A 116 25.55 -0.72 -12.15
N GLN A 117 25.90 0.37 -11.44
CA GLN A 117 26.97 0.37 -10.42
C GLN A 117 26.75 -0.68 -9.31
N GLY A 118 25.51 -1.16 -9.18
CA GLY A 118 25.14 -2.34 -8.41
C GLY A 118 24.03 -2.01 -7.43
N PHE A 119 22.97 -2.83 -7.42
CA PHE A 119 21.87 -2.69 -6.45
C PHE A 119 21.68 -4.01 -5.72
N TRP A 120 21.54 -3.92 -4.38
CA TRP A 120 21.28 -5.07 -3.53
C TRP A 120 22.28 -6.25 -3.73
N GLY A 121 23.54 -5.91 -4.00
CA GLY A 121 24.62 -6.88 -4.23
C GLY A 121 24.66 -7.50 -5.64
N ARG A 122 23.82 -7.05 -6.58
CA ARG A 122 23.85 -7.48 -7.98
C ARG A 122 24.28 -6.35 -8.91
N LYS A 123 25.21 -6.65 -9.82
CA LYS A 123 25.70 -5.74 -10.89
C LYS A 123 25.04 -5.98 -12.25
N ARG A 124 24.21 -7.02 -12.36
CA ARG A 124 23.45 -7.36 -13.57
C ARG A 124 21.99 -7.50 -13.18
N LEU A 125 21.15 -6.61 -13.71
CA LEU A 125 19.74 -6.55 -13.39
C LEU A 125 18.95 -6.27 -14.67
N THR A 126 17.75 -6.82 -14.78
CA THR A 126 16.86 -6.45 -15.89
C THR A 126 16.29 -5.06 -15.68
N GLU A 127 15.83 -4.40 -16.74
CA GLU A 127 15.12 -3.12 -16.63
C GLU A 127 13.92 -3.22 -15.68
N ARG A 128 13.21 -4.34 -15.73
CA ARG A 128 12.08 -4.63 -14.85
C ARG A 128 12.49 -4.68 -13.36
N GLU A 129 13.61 -5.34 -13.05
CA GLU A 129 14.15 -5.36 -11.68
C GLU A 129 14.57 -3.96 -11.24
N LEU A 130 15.16 -3.15 -12.13
CA LEU A 130 15.54 -1.77 -11.84
C LEU A 130 14.34 -0.87 -11.55
N LEU A 131 13.27 -0.99 -12.34
CA LEU A 131 12.02 -0.27 -12.11
C LEU A 131 11.43 -0.63 -10.75
N TYR A 132 11.37 -1.92 -10.42
CA TYR A 132 10.95 -2.37 -9.10
C TYR A 132 11.78 -1.71 -7.98
N ILE A 133 13.12 -1.76 -8.10
CA ILE A 133 14.04 -1.23 -7.09
C ILE A 133 13.84 0.28 -6.92
N GLY A 134 13.74 1.03 -8.01
CA GLY A 134 13.51 2.48 -7.97
C GLY A 134 12.21 2.85 -7.26
N HIS A 135 11.09 2.25 -7.67
CA HIS A 135 9.79 2.48 -7.04
C HIS A 135 9.75 2.01 -5.59
N PHE A 136 10.40 0.90 -5.26
CA PHE A 136 10.49 0.42 -3.90
C PHE A 136 11.17 1.46 -2.99
N HIS A 137 12.32 2.00 -3.39
CA HIS A 137 13.02 3.02 -2.60
C HIS A 137 12.22 4.32 -2.47
N ALA A 138 11.53 4.74 -3.53
CA ALA A 138 10.63 5.89 -3.48
C ALA A 138 9.50 5.67 -2.45
N CYS A 139 8.86 4.51 -2.48
CA CYS A 139 7.80 4.14 -1.53
C CYS A 139 8.30 3.95 -0.10
N LEU A 140 9.51 3.42 0.08
CA LEU A 140 10.15 3.30 1.38
C LEU A 140 10.46 4.69 1.98
N GLY A 141 11.02 5.59 1.18
CA GLY A 141 11.27 6.98 1.59
C GLY A 141 9.97 7.73 1.92
N ALA A 142 8.91 7.50 1.14
CA ALA A 142 7.58 8.04 1.44
C ALA A 142 7.03 7.49 2.78
N ALA A 143 7.17 6.19 3.03
CA ALA A 143 6.77 5.59 4.30
C ALA A 143 7.53 6.21 5.47
N GLN A 144 8.87 6.32 5.36
CA GLN A 144 9.70 6.98 6.36
C GLN A 144 9.24 8.41 6.65
N LYS A 145 8.97 9.20 5.60
CA LYS A 145 8.52 10.59 5.74
C LYS A 145 7.14 10.72 6.39
N PHE A 146 6.18 9.85 6.06
CA PHE A 146 4.78 10.03 6.46
C PHE A 146 4.37 9.21 7.70
N LEU A 147 5.07 8.13 8.02
CA LEU A 147 4.68 7.18 9.07
C LEU A 147 5.69 7.10 10.22
N PHE A 148 6.93 7.54 10.01
CA PHE A 148 7.99 7.47 11.01
C PHE A 148 8.39 8.87 11.47
N ARG A 149 8.97 8.92 12.67
CA ARG A 149 9.63 10.11 13.20
C ARG A 149 11.01 10.17 12.55
N GLY A 150 11.36 11.35 12.03
CA GLY A 150 12.68 11.64 11.47
C GLY A 150 13.79 11.47 12.50
#